data_AF-A0A0J7KKL1-F1
#
_entry.id   AF-A0A0J7KKL1-F1
#
_cell.length_a   1.000
_cell.length_b   1.000
_cell.length_c   1.000
_cell.angle_alpha   90.00
_cell.angle_beta   90.00
_cell.angle_gamma   90.00
#
_symmetry.space_group_name_H-M   'P 1'
#
loop_
_entity.id
_entity.type
_entity.pdbx_description
1 polymer ?
#
loop_
_entity_poly.entity_id
_entity_poly.type
_entity_poly.pdbx_seq_one_letter_code
_entity_poly.pdbx_strand_id
1 'polypeptide(L)'
;MGYKRYEVAKESFVFSTVEDEKGEKLDEMFGVKPSFLRVLPGRCLLPPKIVFYAQKIRDFTVYEDDVWMVSHPRTGSHWAQEMAWCIGHDFDYENARTLFIVRSPLLEGSAVMVNGNYDEWFTKLGDSVENIIKMPRPRYIKSHLPWDLLPRQLREKKPKVKIQHEMEKCNV
;
A
#
# COMPACT_ATOMS: atom_id res chain seq x y z
N MET A 1 -37.18 -16.71 7.72
CA MET A 1 -36.64 -16.53 6.35
C MET A 1 -35.15 -16.26 6.50
N GLY A 2 -34.31 -17.30 6.39
CA GLY A 2 -32.88 -17.18 6.67
C GLY A 2 -32.13 -16.62 5.46
N TYR A 3 -31.39 -15.53 5.66
CA TYR A 3 -30.50 -15.00 4.63
C TYR A 3 -29.34 -15.98 4.43
N LYS A 4 -29.23 -16.55 3.23
CA LYS A 4 -28.02 -17.27 2.81
C LYS A 4 -26.90 -16.26 2.64
N ARG A 5 -25.87 -16.34 3.49
CA ARG A 5 -24.58 -15.68 3.26
C ARG A 5 -23.86 -16.50 2.18
N TYR A 6 -23.72 -15.93 0.99
CA TYR A 6 -22.84 -16.47 -0.04
C TYR A 6 -21.42 -16.04 0.33
N GLU A 7 -20.51 -16.99 0.54
CA GLU A 7 -19.08 -16.69 0.62
C GLU A 7 -18.65 -16.13 -0.74
N VAL A 8 -18.23 -14.86 -0.75
CA VAL A 8 -17.58 -14.29 -1.93
C VAL A 8 -16.30 -15.09 -2.15
N ALA A 9 -16.17 -15.74 -3.31
CA ALA A 9 -15.01 -16.56 -3.65
C ALA A 9 -13.72 -15.82 -3.28
N LYS A 10 -12.79 -16.51 -2.63
CA LYS A 10 -11.50 -15.97 -2.21
C LYS A 10 -10.74 -15.58 -3.49
N GLU A 11 -10.85 -14.32 -3.92
CA GLU A 11 -10.13 -13.82 -5.10
C GLU A 11 -8.64 -14.14 -4.91
N SER A 12 -8.11 -15.01 -5.77
CA SER A 12 -6.73 -15.45 -5.76
C SER A 12 -5.86 -14.48 -6.55
N PHE A 13 -4.69 -14.16 -6.01
CA PHE A 13 -3.72 -13.37 -6.75
C PHE A 13 -3.10 -14.18 -7.88
N VAL A 14 -2.93 -13.54 -9.04
CA VAL A 14 -2.12 -14.07 -10.14
C VAL A 14 -0.95 -13.13 -10.33
N PHE A 15 0.25 -13.70 -10.32
CA PHE A 15 1.50 -12.99 -10.57
C PHE A 15 2.11 -13.54 -11.87
N SER A 16 2.46 -12.67 -12.80
CA SER A 16 3.15 -13.06 -14.02
C SER A 16 4.33 -12.14 -14.30
N THR A 17 5.37 -12.69 -14.89
CA THR A 17 6.50 -11.94 -15.44
C THR A 17 6.05 -11.01 -16.57
N VAL A 18 6.83 -9.97 -16.82
CA VAL A 18 6.66 -9.08 -17.97
C VAL A 18 7.74 -9.45 -18.99
N GLU A 19 7.36 -10.20 -20.02
CA GLU A 19 8.30 -10.84 -20.98
C GLU A 19 8.38 -10.10 -22.32
N ASP A 20 7.83 -8.88 -22.38
CA ASP A 20 7.91 -8.02 -23.56
C ASP A 20 9.14 -7.09 -23.49
N GLU A 21 9.39 -6.34 -24.57
CA GLU A 21 10.46 -5.34 -24.67
C GLU A 21 10.43 -4.32 -23.52
N LYS A 22 9.22 -3.99 -23.01
CA LYS A 22 9.06 -3.08 -21.87
C LYS A 22 9.60 -3.72 -20.59
N GLY A 23 9.34 -5.01 -20.38
CA GLY A 23 9.88 -5.79 -19.27
C GLY A 23 11.40 -5.84 -19.28
N GLU A 24 12.01 -6.10 -20.43
CA GLU A 24 13.47 -6.11 -20.59
C GLU A 24 14.10 -4.75 -20.24
N LYS A 25 13.49 -3.65 -20.72
CA LYS A 25 13.94 -2.30 -20.40
C LYS A 25 13.80 -1.96 -18.91
N LEU A 26 12.76 -2.44 -18.24
CA LEU A 26 12.60 -2.28 -16.79
C LEU A 26 13.70 -3.06 -16.04
N ASP A 27 13.97 -4.30 -16.45
CA ASP A 27 15.02 -5.12 -15.84
C ASP A 27 16.40 -4.45 -15.96
N GLU A 28 16.70 -3.86 -17.11
CA GLU A 28 17.92 -3.06 -17.32
C GLU A 28 17.96 -1.82 -16.42
N MET A 29 16.88 -1.04 -16.38
CA MET A 29 16.79 0.19 -15.58
C MET A 29 16.96 -0.06 -14.08
N PHE A 30 16.42 -1.16 -13.57
CA PHE A 30 16.45 -1.50 -12.15
C PHE A 30 17.58 -2.48 -11.78
N GLY A 31 18.30 -3.02 -12.77
CA GLY A 31 19.45 -3.92 -12.58
C GLY A 31 19.08 -5.27 -11.97
N VAL A 32 17.81 -5.67 -12.01
CA VAL A 32 17.29 -6.91 -11.40
C VAL A 32 16.27 -7.55 -12.34
N LYS A 33 16.30 -8.88 -12.48
CA LYS A 33 15.38 -9.65 -13.32
C LYS A 33 14.71 -10.79 -12.54
N PRO A 34 13.36 -10.87 -12.48
CA PRO A 34 12.42 -9.85 -12.93
C PRO A 34 12.43 -8.62 -11.99
N SER A 35 12.37 -7.42 -12.55
CA SER A 35 12.25 -6.16 -11.80
C SER A 35 10.84 -5.92 -11.27
N PHE A 36 9.83 -6.33 -12.03
CA PHE A 36 8.41 -6.22 -11.68
C PHE A 36 7.63 -7.48 -12.09
N LEU A 37 6.54 -7.72 -11.37
CA LEU A 37 5.49 -8.68 -11.71
C LEU A 37 4.21 -7.94 -12.03
N ARG A 38 3.47 -8.44 -13.02
CA ARG A 38 2.07 -8.05 -13.24
C ARG A 38 1.20 -8.76 -12.22
N VAL A 39 0.36 -7.99 -11.52
CA VAL A 39 -0.50 -8.50 -10.45
C VAL A 39 -1.97 -8.39 -10.82
N LEU A 40 -2.70 -9.48 -10.66
CA LEU A 40 -4.16 -9.53 -10.74
C LEU A 40 -4.75 -10.04 -9.41
N PRO A 41 -5.91 -9.52 -8.96
CA PRO A 41 -6.63 -8.37 -9.54
C PRO A 41 -5.85 -7.05 -9.34
N GLY A 42 -6.26 -5.95 -9.98
CA GLY A 42 -5.61 -4.63 -9.86
C GLY A 42 -4.82 -4.16 -11.09
N ARG A 43 -4.35 -5.08 -11.95
CA ARG A 43 -3.71 -4.77 -13.25
C ARG A 43 -2.54 -3.78 -13.13
N CYS A 44 -1.74 -3.90 -12.08
CA CYS A 44 -0.57 -3.05 -11.85
C CYS A 44 0.74 -3.85 -11.90
N LEU A 45 1.86 -3.14 -12.00
CA LEU A 45 3.20 -3.69 -11.87
C LEU A 45 3.71 -3.42 -10.46
N LEU A 46 4.18 -4.47 -9.77
CA LEU A 46 4.74 -4.38 -8.42
C LEU A 46 6.04 -5.19 -8.33
N PRO A 47 7.01 -4.81 -7.48
CA PRO A 47 8.24 -5.58 -7.32
C PRO A 47 7.97 -7.02 -6.85
N PRO A 48 8.84 -8.01 -7.19
CA PRO A 48 8.58 -9.43 -6.94
C PRO A 48 8.27 -9.80 -5.49
N LYS A 49 8.78 -9.03 -4.52
CA LYS A 49 8.52 -9.23 -3.09
C LYS A 49 7.03 -9.17 -2.74
N ILE A 50 6.19 -8.55 -3.57
CA ILE A 50 4.73 -8.51 -3.36
C ILE A 50 4.10 -9.90 -3.19
N VAL A 51 4.68 -10.95 -3.76
CA VAL A 51 4.19 -12.34 -3.61
C VAL A 51 4.07 -12.75 -2.14
N PHE A 52 4.96 -12.26 -1.27
CA PHE A 52 4.96 -12.56 0.16
C PHE A 52 3.99 -11.70 0.97
N TYR A 53 3.59 -10.54 0.44
CA TYR A 53 2.80 -9.55 1.17
C TYR A 53 1.36 -9.44 0.69
N ALA A 54 1.04 -9.81 -0.55
CA ALA A 54 -0.28 -9.60 -1.14
C ALA A 54 -1.41 -10.18 -0.28
N GLN A 55 -1.27 -11.45 0.16
CA GLN A 55 -2.28 -12.08 1.01
C GLN A 55 -2.33 -11.45 2.40
N LYS A 56 -1.18 -11.11 2.98
CA LYS A 56 -1.06 -10.45 4.28
C LYS A 56 -1.78 -9.09 4.29
N ILE A 57 -1.62 -8.32 3.21
CA ILE A 57 -2.31 -7.04 2.98
C ILE A 57 -3.80 -7.28 2.77
N ARG A 58 -4.19 -8.29 1.97
CA ARG A 58 -5.60 -8.60 1.68
C ARG A 58 -6.40 -8.96 2.93
N ASP A 59 -5.77 -9.70 3.84
CA ASP A 59 -6.34 -10.18 5.10
C ASP A 59 -6.10 -9.22 6.28
N PHE A 60 -5.48 -8.06 6.04
CA PHE A 60 -5.18 -7.09 7.07
C PHE A 60 -6.45 -6.61 7.79
N THR A 61 -6.42 -6.62 9.13
CA THR A 61 -7.53 -6.16 9.96
C THR A 61 -7.67 -4.65 9.89
N VAL A 62 -8.85 -4.19 9.47
CA VAL A 62 -9.22 -2.77 9.38
C VAL A 62 -10.16 -2.44 10.52
N TYR A 63 -9.97 -1.26 11.11
CA TYR A 63 -10.85 -0.74 12.14
C TYR A 63 -11.50 0.57 11.71
N GLU A 64 -12.64 0.89 12.32
CA GLU A 64 -13.48 2.03 11.93
C GLU A 64 -12.83 3.40 12.16
N ASP A 65 -11.92 3.50 13.12
CA ASP A 65 -11.16 4.70 13.43
C ASP A 65 -9.85 4.83 12.62
N ASP A 66 -9.51 3.84 11.78
CA ASP A 66 -8.35 3.96 10.91
C ASP A 66 -8.56 5.10 9.91
N VAL A 67 -7.48 5.81 9.60
CA VAL A 67 -7.43 6.88 8.60
C VAL A 67 -6.56 6.44 7.44
N TRP A 68 -7.15 6.30 6.27
CA TRP A 68 -6.50 5.78 5.08
C TRP A 68 -6.24 6.88 4.05
N MET A 69 -4.97 7.03 3.66
CA MET A 69 -4.56 7.81 2.50
C MET A 69 -4.23 6.86 1.35
N VAL A 70 -5.15 6.76 0.38
CA VAL A 70 -4.99 5.92 -0.80
C VAL A 70 -4.78 6.83 -2.02
N SER A 71 -3.66 6.70 -2.72
CA SER A 71 -3.38 7.54 -3.90
C SER A 71 -2.45 6.85 -4.88
N HIS A 72 -2.36 7.32 -6.12
CA HIS A 72 -1.21 6.96 -6.95
C HIS A 72 0.09 7.60 -6.40
N PRO A 73 1.27 7.01 -6.70
CA PRO A 73 2.54 7.65 -6.36
C PRO A 73 2.68 9.04 -6.98
N ARG A 74 3.28 9.98 -6.23
CA ARG A 74 3.57 11.36 -6.64
C ARG A 74 2.36 12.28 -6.90
N THR A 75 1.16 11.95 -6.43
CA THR A 75 -0.02 12.83 -6.52
C THR A 75 -0.17 13.79 -5.33
N GLY A 76 0.86 14.02 -4.52
CA GLY A 76 0.77 14.90 -3.34
C GLY A 76 0.23 14.25 -2.05
N SER A 77 0.26 12.92 -1.95
CA SER A 77 -0.20 12.20 -0.75
C SER A 77 0.52 12.58 0.54
N HIS A 78 1.79 12.99 0.48
CA HIS A 78 2.52 13.41 1.67
C HIS A 78 1.91 14.65 2.32
N TRP A 79 1.58 15.68 1.53
CA TRP A 79 0.93 16.89 2.02
C TRP A 79 -0.45 16.58 2.59
N ALA A 80 -1.25 15.82 1.86
CA ALA A 80 -2.59 15.43 2.29
C ALA A 80 -2.57 14.64 3.61
N GLN A 81 -1.59 13.76 3.76
CA GLN A 81 -1.43 12.92 4.95
C GLN A 81 -0.89 13.72 6.14
N GLU A 82 0.03 14.66 5.90
CA GLU A 82 0.51 15.53 6.97
C GLU A 82 -0.59 16.42 7.54
N MET A 83 -1.40 17.02 6.65
CA MET A 83 -2.57 17.79 7.08
C MET A 83 -3.56 16.93 7.86
N ALA A 84 -3.87 15.72 7.37
CA ALA A 84 -4.77 14.81 8.06
C ALA A 84 -4.24 14.40 9.44
N TRP A 85 -2.94 14.13 9.54
CA TRP A 85 -2.29 13.75 10.79
C TRP A 85 -2.33 14.89 11.80
N CYS A 86 -1.93 16.11 11.40
CA CYS A 86 -1.98 17.28 12.29
C CYS A 86 -3.40 17.59 12.76
N ILE A 87 -4.39 17.59 11.85
CA ILE A 87 -5.79 17.87 12.20
C ILE A 87 -6.31 16.86 13.23
N GLY A 88 -6.01 15.57 13.07
CA GLY A 88 -6.48 14.55 14.00
C GLY A 88 -5.61 14.32 15.24
N HIS A 89 -4.55 15.12 15.43
CA HIS A 89 -3.75 15.19 16.64
C HIS A 89 -3.72 16.64 17.19
N ASP A 90 -4.81 17.39 17.02
CA ASP A 90 -4.97 18.74 17.57
C ASP A 90 -3.81 19.71 17.28
N PHE A 91 -3.24 19.59 16.07
CA PHE A 91 -2.10 20.38 15.61
C PHE A 91 -0.83 20.22 16.48
N ASP A 92 -0.57 19.01 16.97
CA ASP A 92 0.67 18.65 17.68
C ASP A 92 1.89 18.68 16.74
N TYR A 93 2.45 19.87 16.55
CA TYR A 93 3.61 20.09 15.68
C TYR A 93 4.90 19.50 16.23
N GLU A 94 5.02 19.29 17.55
CA GLU A 94 6.22 18.69 18.13
C GLU A 94 6.31 17.22 17.73
N ASN A 95 5.22 16.47 17.85
CA ASN A 95 5.19 15.09 17.37
C ASN A 95 5.17 15.01 15.82
N ALA A 96 4.63 16.01 15.13
CA ALA A 96 4.67 16.06 13.65
C ALA A 96 6.11 16.09 13.08
N ARG A 97 7.09 16.57 13.85
CA ARG A 97 8.52 16.53 13.46
C ARG A 97 9.11 15.13 13.38
N THR A 98 8.46 14.13 13.99
CA THR A 98 8.89 12.74 13.83
C THR A 98 8.73 12.30 12.38
N LEU A 99 9.62 11.40 11.93
CA LEU A 99 9.65 10.95 10.54
C LEU A 99 8.28 10.43 10.11
N PHE A 100 7.81 10.95 8.99
CA PHE A 100 6.50 10.64 8.43
C PHE A 100 6.24 9.14 8.26
N ILE A 101 7.27 8.35 7.87
CA ILE A 101 7.16 6.90 7.71
C ILE A 101 6.85 6.16 9.04
N VAL A 102 7.13 6.78 10.17
CA VAL A 102 6.82 6.25 11.51
C VAL A 102 5.39 6.59 11.90
N ARG A 103 4.94 7.83 11.63
CA ARG A 103 3.58 8.30 11.93
C ARG A 103 2.52 7.77 10.96
N SER A 104 2.94 7.51 9.73
CA SER A 104 2.08 7.20 8.59
C SER A 104 2.78 6.27 7.60
N PRO A 105 3.06 5.03 8.02
CA PRO A 105 3.75 4.06 7.18
C PRO A 105 2.97 3.69 5.92
N LEU A 106 3.72 3.31 4.89
CA LEU A 106 3.21 2.71 3.66
C LEU A 106 2.93 1.22 3.91
N LEU A 107 1.69 0.79 3.68
CA LEU A 107 1.24 -0.59 3.95
C LEU A 107 2.05 -1.63 3.17
N GLU A 108 2.34 -1.35 1.90
CA GLU A 108 3.14 -2.22 1.02
C GLU A 108 4.65 -1.90 1.07
N GLY A 109 5.12 -1.13 2.05
CA GLY A 109 6.49 -0.63 2.13
C GLY A 109 7.56 -1.71 1.99
N SER A 110 7.37 -2.85 2.66
CA SER A 110 8.31 -3.98 2.61
C SER A 110 8.28 -4.75 1.29
N ALA A 111 7.20 -4.63 0.51
CA ALA A 111 7.13 -5.20 -0.83
C ALA A 111 7.79 -4.30 -1.88
N VAL A 112 7.80 -2.98 -1.68
CA VAL A 112 8.23 -2.01 -2.71
C VAL A 112 9.60 -1.37 -2.48
N MET A 113 10.07 -1.24 -1.25
CA MET A 113 11.27 -0.44 -0.94
C MET A 113 12.57 -1.25 -0.78
N VAL A 114 12.53 -2.56 -0.99
CA VAL A 114 13.68 -3.46 -0.71
C VAL A 114 14.37 -3.92 -2.00
N ASN A 115 14.60 -3.01 -2.96
CA ASN A 115 15.40 -3.29 -4.14
C ASN A 115 16.56 -2.28 -4.23
N GLY A 116 17.80 -2.74 -4.03
CA GLY A 116 19.02 -2.02 -4.37
C GLY A 116 19.78 -1.39 -3.19
N ASN A 117 20.47 -0.28 -3.45
CA ASN A 117 21.45 0.36 -2.54
C ASN A 117 20.88 0.93 -1.23
N TYR A 118 19.55 0.90 -1.03
CA TYR A 118 18.89 1.40 0.18
C TYR A 118 18.35 0.27 1.08
N ASP A 119 18.66 -0.98 0.75
CA ASP A 119 18.17 -2.17 1.46
C ASP A 119 18.47 -2.14 2.96
N GLU A 120 19.63 -1.65 3.40
CA GLU A 120 19.96 -1.64 4.82
C GLU A 120 19.04 -0.75 5.66
N TRP A 121 18.68 0.43 5.15
CA TRP A 121 17.80 1.35 5.88
C TRP A 121 16.39 0.80 5.97
N PHE A 122 15.85 0.31 4.85
CA PHE A 122 14.50 -0.25 4.82
C PHE A 122 14.40 -1.59 5.56
N THR A 123 15.46 -2.39 5.58
CA THR A 123 15.52 -3.61 6.39
C THR A 123 15.46 -3.28 7.88
N LYS A 124 16.13 -2.21 8.33
CA LYS A 124 16.07 -1.75 9.73
C LYS A 124 14.67 -1.28 10.16
N LEU A 125 13.87 -0.77 9.23
CA LEU A 125 12.47 -0.40 9.50
C LEU A 125 11.59 -1.63 9.74
N GLY A 126 11.99 -2.81 9.30
CA GLY A 126 11.25 -4.06 9.52
C GLY A 126 10.04 -4.25 8.60
N ASP A 127 9.14 -5.14 9.00
CA ASP A 127 7.93 -5.47 8.25
C ASP A 127 6.87 -4.37 8.40
N SER A 128 6.60 -3.67 7.31
CA SER A 128 5.64 -2.57 7.21
C SER A 128 4.24 -2.94 7.71
N VAL A 129 3.77 -4.16 7.43
CA VAL A 129 2.45 -4.60 7.89
C VAL A 129 2.46 -4.82 9.41
N GLU A 130 3.48 -5.50 9.94
CA GLU A 130 3.64 -5.70 11.39
C GLU A 130 3.77 -4.38 12.16
N ASN A 131 4.49 -3.42 11.59
CA ASN A 131 4.65 -2.10 12.19
C ASN A 131 3.29 -1.42 12.34
N ILE A 132 2.45 -1.47 11.30
CA ILE A 132 1.10 -0.89 11.35
C ILE A 132 0.21 -1.62 12.37
N ILE A 133 0.33 -2.95 12.48
CA ILE A 133 -0.42 -3.72 13.49
C ILE A 133 -0.12 -3.22 14.91
N LYS A 134 1.13 -2.83 15.18
CA LYS A 134 1.61 -2.39 16.50
C LYS A 134 1.39 -0.91 16.78
N MET A 135 0.91 -0.13 15.80
CA MET A 135 0.69 1.31 15.98
C MET A 135 -0.43 1.59 17.00
N PRO A 136 -0.31 2.69 17.77
CA PRO A 136 -1.42 3.19 18.56
C PRO A 136 -2.58 3.60 17.65
N ARG A 137 -3.79 3.63 18.22
CA ARG A 137 -5.02 3.98 17.53
C ARG A 137 -5.41 5.44 17.81
N PRO A 138 -5.96 6.19 16.84
CA PRO A 138 -6.27 5.79 15.46
C PRO A 138 -5.01 5.62 14.60
N ARG A 139 -5.01 4.63 13.70
CA ARG A 139 -3.87 4.38 12.80
C ARG A 139 -4.00 5.22 11.55
N TYR A 140 -2.95 5.97 11.19
CA TYR A 140 -2.86 6.68 9.91
C TYR A 140 -2.04 5.83 8.94
N ILE A 141 -2.69 5.35 7.87
CA ILE A 141 -2.12 4.33 6.97
C ILE A 141 -2.08 4.90 5.55
N LYS A 142 -0.93 4.75 4.89
CA LYS A 142 -0.76 5.10 3.48
C LYS A 142 -0.80 3.85 2.61
N SER A 143 -1.40 3.93 1.42
CA SER A 143 -1.19 2.92 0.38
C SER A 143 -1.26 3.51 -1.02
N HIS A 144 -0.48 2.93 -1.93
CA HIS A 144 -0.52 3.15 -3.37
C HIS A 144 -1.13 1.98 -4.13
N LEU A 145 -1.62 0.97 -3.42
CA LEU A 145 -2.24 -0.19 -4.04
C LEU A 145 -3.61 0.18 -4.65
N PRO A 146 -3.94 -0.36 -5.84
CA PRO A 146 -5.29 -0.33 -6.38
C PRO A 146 -6.31 -0.91 -5.40
N TRP A 147 -7.56 -0.46 -5.51
CA TRP A 147 -8.65 -0.86 -4.62
C TRP A 147 -8.87 -2.37 -4.51
N ASP A 148 -8.55 -3.12 -5.56
CA ASP A 148 -8.68 -4.59 -5.57
C ASP A 148 -7.57 -5.31 -4.79
N LEU A 149 -6.42 -4.66 -4.58
CA LEU A 149 -5.30 -5.20 -3.83
C LEU A 149 -5.32 -4.79 -2.35
N LEU A 150 -6.16 -3.83 -1.97
CA LEU A 150 -6.29 -3.37 -0.59
C LEU A 150 -7.01 -4.39 0.32
N PRO A 151 -6.97 -4.20 1.67
CA PRO A 151 -7.64 -5.10 2.61
C PRO A 151 -9.13 -5.22 2.32
N ARG A 152 -9.66 -6.45 2.36
CA ARG A 152 -11.10 -6.72 2.08
C ARG A 152 -12.03 -5.94 2.99
N GLN A 153 -11.62 -5.82 4.26
CA GLN A 153 -12.40 -5.16 5.30
C GLN A 153 -12.60 -3.65 5.07
N LEU A 154 -11.83 -2.99 4.19
CA LEU A 154 -12.09 -1.59 3.82
C LEU A 154 -13.50 -1.40 3.22
N ARG A 155 -13.97 -2.40 2.45
CA ARG A 155 -15.31 -2.36 1.82
C ARG A 155 -16.43 -2.53 2.85
N GLU A 156 -16.16 -3.29 3.90
CA GLU A 156 -17.15 -3.69 4.92
C GLU A 156 -17.23 -2.65 6.06
N LYS A 157 -16.07 -2.24 6.58
CA LYS A 157 -15.94 -1.37 7.75
C LYS A 157 -16.07 0.11 7.43
N LYS A 158 -15.85 0.50 6.17
CA LYS A 158 -15.95 1.89 5.69
C LYS A 158 -15.27 2.90 6.63
N PRO A 159 -13.97 2.72 6.96
CA PRO A 159 -13.24 3.70 7.76
C PRO A 159 -13.10 5.03 7.00
N LYS A 160 -12.44 6.02 7.61
CA LYS A 160 -12.13 7.28 6.94
C LYS A 160 -11.11 7.04 5.82
N VAL A 161 -11.56 6.95 4.58
CA VAL A 161 -10.71 6.76 3.40
C VAL A 161 -10.71 8.04 2.55
N LYS A 162 -9.53 8.62 2.33
CA LYS A 162 -9.32 9.64 1.30
C LYS A 162 -8.65 8.98 0.11
N ILE A 163 -9.36 8.92 -1.02
CA ILE A 163 -8.83 8.43 -2.29
C ILE A 163 -8.48 9.64 -3.16
N GLN A 164 -7.20 9.79 -3.50
CA GLN A 164 -6.76 10.81 -4.44
C GLN A 164 -6.51 10.14 -5.80
N HIS A 165 -7.47 10.30 -6.70
CA HIS A 165 -7.31 9.94 -8.11
C HIS A 165 -6.73 11.13 -8.86
N GLU A 166 -5.66 10.88 -9.62
CA GLU A 166 -5.39 11.66 -10.82
C GLU A 166 -4.73 10.74 -11.85
N MET A 167 -5.51 10.24 -12.80
CA MET A 167 -5.03 9.52 -13.98
C MET A 167 -5.97 9.80 -15.17
N GLU A 168 -6.03 11.05 -15.62
CA GLU A 168 -6.42 11.33 -17.01
C GLU A 168 -5.21 11.26 -17.97
N LYS A 169 -3.98 10.94 -17.51
CA LYS A 169 -2.76 11.16 -18.32
C LYS A 169 -1.68 10.07 -18.37
N CYS A 170 -1.93 8.84 -17.93
CA CYS A 170 -0.95 7.76 -18.13
C CYS A 170 -1.62 6.48 -18.64
N ASN A 171 -2.06 6.53 -19.90
CA ASN A 171 -2.14 5.33 -20.75
C ASN A 171 -0.73 5.11 -21.33
N VAL A 172 -0.08 4.03 -20.92
CA VAL A 172 1.19 3.54 -21.51
C VAL A 172 0.96 2.14 -22.07
#